data_AF-A0AAN6V148-F1
#
_entry.id   AF-A0AAN6V148-F1
#
_cell.length_a   1.000
_cell.length_b   1.000
_cell.length_c   1.000
_cell.angle_alpha   90.00
_cell.angle_beta   90.00
_cell.angle_gamma   90.00
#
_symmetry.space_group_name_H-M   'P 1'
#
loop_
_entity.id
_entity.type
_entity.pdbx_description
1 polymer ?
#
loop_
_entity_poly.entity_id
_entity_poly.type
_entity_poly.pdbx_seq_one_letter_code
_entity_poly.pdbx_strand_id
1 'polypeptide(L)'
;MRSLSFPFSFALLVAGIALAQTPAGFVPEVADKLEIVFGTKTVETPGASLEKTDTANQPTIGTSDAPLTGPSYLWMMIDIDVPTNFQNPSTGGRQTNLHSLLTGFTPSTTNPEEGGIYTLTPPSSSSDGSAVVPYVGPAPPAENPPYPHRYVSLLYETEDGFMVQREQVGQTLGFDLSLFVEKVGLGTPVRAGYFNVTG
;
A
#
# COMPACT_ATOMS: atom_id res chain seq x y z
N MET A 1 1.46 49.72 -47.36
CA MET A 1 1.98 48.78 -46.34
C MET A 1 0.83 48.43 -45.41
N ARG A 2 0.32 47.19 -45.43
CA ARG A 2 -0.73 46.70 -44.52
C ARG A 2 -0.09 45.65 -43.61
N SER A 3 -0.05 45.94 -42.32
CA SER A 3 0.47 45.07 -41.27
C SER A 3 -0.52 43.95 -40.99
N LEU A 4 -0.08 42.68 -41.10
CA LEU A 4 -0.80 41.52 -40.56
C LEU A 4 -0.34 41.30 -39.11
N SER A 5 -1.28 41.42 -38.17
CA SER A 5 -1.11 41.00 -36.78
C SER A 5 -1.57 39.55 -36.63
N PHE A 6 -0.65 38.66 -36.25
CA PHE A 6 -0.94 37.29 -35.82
C PHE A 6 -1.26 37.27 -34.31
N PRO A 7 -2.32 36.57 -33.86
CA PRO A 7 -2.56 36.38 -32.44
C PRO A 7 -1.62 35.28 -31.91
N PHE A 8 -0.92 35.60 -30.82
CA PHE A 8 -0.09 34.66 -30.07
C PHE A 8 -1.02 33.85 -29.14
N SER A 9 -1.31 32.59 -29.49
CA SER A 9 -2.04 31.68 -28.59
C SER A 9 -1.11 31.20 -27.48
N PHE A 10 -1.39 31.59 -26.25
CA PHE A 10 -0.69 31.11 -25.06
C PHE A 10 -1.31 29.78 -24.63
N ALA A 11 -0.64 28.66 -24.90
CA ALA A 11 -1.03 27.36 -24.38
C ALA A 11 -0.59 27.24 -22.92
N LEU A 12 -1.56 27.21 -21.99
CA LEU A 12 -1.32 26.98 -20.57
C LEU A 12 -1.12 25.47 -20.35
N LEU A 13 0.14 25.03 -20.17
CA LEU A 13 0.47 23.66 -19.80
C LEU A 13 0.20 23.48 -18.30
N VAL A 14 -0.88 22.79 -17.94
CA VAL A 14 -1.12 22.36 -16.55
C VAL A 14 -0.34 21.07 -16.34
N ALA A 15 0.83 21.17 -15.70
CA ALA A 15 1.53 19.99 -15.20
C ALA A 15 0.81 19.50 -13.94
N GLY A 16 0.08 18.39 -14.06
CA GLY A 16 -0.48 17.71 -12.89
C GLY A 16 0.65 17.12 -12.04
N ILE A 17 0.72 17.50 -10.77
CA ILE A 17 1.62 16.86 -9.80
C ILE A 17 1.02 15.49 -9.49
N ALA A 18 1.63 14.42 -9.99
CA ALA A 18 1.29 13.07 -9.53
C ALA A 18 1.71 12.97 -8.05
N LEU A 19 0.75 12.70 -7.16
CA LEU A 19 1.08 12.42 -5.76
C LEU A 19 1.66 11.01 -5.68
N ALA A 20 2.86 10.89 -5.11
CA ALA A 20 3.43 9.59 -4.78
C ALA A 20 2.47 8.81 -3.87
N GLN A 21 2.34 7.52 -4.15
CA GLN A 21 1.44 6.61 -3.42
C GLN A 21 2.15 5.91 -2.26
N THR A 22 3.41 6.30 -2.02
CA THR A 22 4.22 5.96 -0.85
C THR A 22 4.63 7.24 -0.12
N PRO A 23 4.92 7.20 1.20
CA PRO A 23 5.39 8.37 1.93
C PRO A 23 6.67 8.98 1.33
N ALA A 24 6.86 10.29 1.50
CA ALA A 24 8.08 10.95 1.06
C ALA A 24 9.33 10.30 1.69
N GLY A 25 10.32 9.98 0.85
CA GLY A 25 11.57 9.32 1.26
C GLY A 25 11.44 7.80 1.52
N PHE A 26 10.26 7.21 1.34
CA PHE A 26 10.10 5.76 1.34
C PHE A 26 10.67 5.16 0.05
N VAL A 27 11.37 4.03 0.16
CA VAL A 27 11.93 3.29 -0.97
C VAL A 27 11.38 1.87 -0.94
N PRO A 28 10.79 1.38 -2.06
CA PRO A 28 10.65 2.03 -3.37
C PRO A 28 9.56 3.11 -3.42
N GLU A 29 9.76 4.15 -4.23
CA GLU A 29 8.72 5.13 -4.56
C GLU A 29 7.80 4.57 -5.65
N VAL A 30 6.49 4.70 -5.46
CA VAL A 30 5.49 4.20 -6.41
C VAL A 30 4.48 5.30 -6.72
N ALA A 31 4.29 5.59 -8.01
CA ALA A 31 3.36 6.61 -8.48
C ALA A 31 1.95 6.07 -8.75
N ASP A 32 1.82 4.78 -9.07
CA ASP A 32 0.55 4.17 -9.43
C ASP A 32 -0.26 3.73 -8.19
N LYS A 33 -1.53 4.13 -8.15
CA LYS A 33 -2.42 3.97 -6.99
C LYS A 33 -2.95 2.55 -6.86
N LEU A 34 -2.76 1.97 -5.69
CA LEU A 34 -3.54 0.84 -5.19
C LEU A 34 -4.81 1.39 -4.54
N GLU A 35 -5.97 0.94 -5.00
CA GLU A 35 -7.21 1.17 -4.27
C GLU A 35 -7.20 0.31 -3.00
N ILE A 36 -7.45 0.93 -1.86
CA ILE A 36 -7.49 0.28 -0.54
C ILE A 36 -8.82 0.67 0.11
N VAL A 37 -9.67 -0.34 0.34
CA VAL A 37 -11.03 -0.14 0.85
C VAL A 37 -11.24 -0.96 2.12
N PHE A 38 -11.45 -0.28 3.23
CA PHE A 38 -11.79 -0.86 4.53
C PHE A 38 -13.31 -0.82 4.73
N GLY A 39 -13.98 -1.93 4.45
CA GLY A 39 -15.45 -1.99 4.48
C GLY A 39 -16.05 -1.03 3.45
N THR A 40 -16.56 0.13 3.91
CA THR A 40 -17.09 1.19 3.04
C THR A 40 -16.20 2.43 2.95
N LYS A 41 -15.03 2.41 3.62
CA LYS A 41 -14.08 3.54 3.65
C LYS A 41 -12.92 3.31 2.69
N THR A 42 -12.83 4.14 1.68
CA THR A 42 -11.72 4.14 0.72
C THR A 42 -10.60 5.07 1.18
N VAL A 43 -9.35 4.67 0.99
CA VAL A 43 -8.18 5.56 1.10
C VAL A 43 -8.12 6.43 -0.17
N GLU A 44 -8.87 7.53 -0.17
CA GLU A 44 -8.99 8.41 -1.34
C GLU A 44 -7.69 9.18 -1.65
N THR A 45 -6.95 9.53 -0.59
CA THR A 45 -5.71 10.30 -0.71
C THR A 45 -4.57 9.59 0.03
N PRO A 46 -3.35 9.56 -0.53
CA PRO A 46 -2.20 9.01 0.19
C PRO A 46 -1.98 9.74 1.52
N GLY A 47 -1.93 8.98 2.61
CA GLY A 47 -1.80 9.50 3.97
C GLY A 47 -3.12 9.91 4.63
N ALA A 48 -4.27 9.54 4.06
CA ALA A 48 -5.57 9.76 4.71
C ALA A 48 -5.58 9.15 6.13
N SER A 49 -6.14 9.88 7.09
CA SER A 49 -6.31 9.40 8.46
C SER A 49 -7.52 8.46 8.55
N LEU A 50 -7.32 7.29 9.15
CA LEU A 50 -8.36 6.31 9.45
C LEU A 50 -8.38 6.00 10.95
N GLU A 51 -9.53 5.54 11.44
CA GLU A 51 -9.67 5.06 12.81
C GLU A 51 -9.19 3.61 12.93
N LYS A 52 -8.66 3.24 14.11
CA LYS A 52 -8.27 1.84 14.40
C LYS A 52 -9.37 0.84 14.04
N THR A 53 -10.62 1.18 14.36
CA THR A 53 -11.79 0.34 14.10
C THR A 53 -12.11 0.17 12.62
N ASP A 54 -11.80 1.16 11.79
CA ASP A 54 -12.01 1.07 10.33
C ASP A 54 -11.08 -0.01 9.76
N THR A 55 -9.86 -0.03 10.25
CA THR A 55 -8.77 -0.88 9.77
C THR A 55 -8.68 -2.22 10.48
N ALA A 56 -9.68 -2.59 11.29
CA ALA A 56 -9.63 -3.81 12.10
C ALA A 56 -9.63 -5.09 11.23
N ASN A 57 -10.23 -5.04 10.05
CA ASN A 57 -10.28 -6.15 9.09
C ASN A 57 -9.40 -5.86 7.88
N GLN A 58 -8.96 -6.92 7.19
CA GLN A 58 -8.20 -6.80 5.96
C GLN A 58 -8.96 -5.95 4.91
N PRO A 59 -8.28 -5.04 4.20
CA PRO A 59 -8.93 -4.25 3.16
C PRO A 59 -9.22 -5.08 1.91
N THR A 60 -10.25 -4.68 1.16
CA THR A 60 -10.32 -5.01 -0.26
C THR A 60 -9.34 -4.13 -1.02
N ILE A 61 -8.62 -4.71 -1.97
CA ILE A 61 -7.64 -4.01 -2.78
C ILE A 61 -7.94 -4.16 -4.27
N GLY A 62 -7.47 -3.21 -5.07
CA GLY A 62 -7.67 -3.23 -6.51
C GLY A 62 -7.11 -2.00 -7.22
N THR A 63 -7.62 -1.73 -8.41
CA THR A 63 -7.28 -0.56 -9.22
C THR A 63 -8.55 0.12 -9.74
N SER A 64 -8.45 1.40 -10.07
CA SER A 64 -9.56 2.19 -10.64
C SER A 64 -9.27 2.71 -12.05
N ASP A 65 -8.01 2.73 -12.46
CA ASP A 65 -7.53 3.21 -13.76
C ASP A 65 -7.62 2.15 -14.87
N ALA A 66 -7.22 0.92 -14.56
CA ALA A 66 -7.24 -0.21 -15.48
C ALA A 66 -7.19 -1.55 -14.71
N PRO A 67 -7.72 -2.66 -15.26
CA PRO A 67 -7.54 -3.96 -14.65
C PRO A 67 -6.08 -4.40 -14.69
N LEU A 68 -5.65 -5.07 -13.63
CA LEU A 68 -4.39 -5.79 -13.60
C LEU A 68 -4.50 -7.09 -14.42
N THR A 69 -3.44 -7.45 -15.17
CA THR A 69 -3.45 -8.57 -16.12
C THR A 69 -2.46 -9.68 -15.82
N GLY A 70 -1.64 -9.52 -14.78
CA GLY A 70 -0.67 -10.52 -14.34
C GLY A 70 -1.35 -11.74 -13.73
N PRO A 71 -0.64 -12.88 -13.66
CA PRO A 71 -1.24 -14.15 -13.27
C PRO A 71 -1.52 -14.25 -11.76
N SER A 72 -0.72 -13.58 -10.94
CA SER A 72 -0.83 -13.60 -9.47
C SER A 72 -0.15 -12.36 -8.88
N TYR A 73 -0.51 -12.01 -7.64
CA TYR A 73 0.05 -10.88 -6.93
C TYR A 73 0.37 -11.22 -5.48
N LEU A 74 1.45 -10.61 -4.97
CA LEU A 74 1.76 -10.53 -3.56
C LEU A 74 1.36 -9.15 -3.04
N TRP A 75 0.66 -9.14 -1.92
CA TRP A 75 0.32 -7.92 -1.18
C TRP A 75 0.96 -7.93 0.20
N MET A 76 1.49 -6.78 0.61
CA MET A 76 1.98 -6.57 1.97
C MET A 76 1.56 -5.21 2.53
N MET A 77 1.47 -5.14 3.86
CA MET A 77 1.23 -3.91 4.61
C MET A 77 2.29 -3.74 5.70
N ILE A 78 2.94 -2.58 5.73
CA ILE A 78 4.06 -2.28 6.63
C ILE A 78 3.76 -1.00 7.40
N ASP A 79 3.81 -1.07 8.73
CA ASP A 79 3.92 0.11 9.59
C ASP A 79 5.38 0.57 9.57
N ILE A 80 5.67 1.83 9.25
CA ILE A 80 7.05 2.35 9.21
C ILE A 80 7.41 3.24 10.41
N ASP A 81 6.52 3.29 11.40
CA ASP A 81 6.55 4.26 12.50
C ASP A 81 6.41 3.59 13.88
N VAL A 82 6.67 2.28 13.97
CA VAL A 82 6.62 1.58 15.25
C VAL A 82 7.73 2.11 16.18
N PRO A 83 7.41 2.49 17.43
CA PRO A 83 8.43 2.94 18.36
C PRO A 83 9.41 1.82 18.70
N THR A 84 10.68 2.18 18.86
CA THR A 84 11.71 1.25 19.37
C THR A 84 11.67 1.08 20.89
N ASN A 85 10.98 1.98 21.60
CA ASN A 85 10.76 1.91 23.04
C ASN A 85 9.25 1.83 23.34
N PHE A 86 8.75 0.63 23.62
CA PHE A 86 7.33 0.44 23.92
C PHE A 86 6.92 0.92 25.32
N GLN A 87 7.87 1.06 26.26
CA GLN A 87 7.58 1.58 27.60
C GLN A 87 7.39 3.10 27.58
N ASN A 88 8.06 3.79 26.66
CA ASN A 88 7.86 5.21 26.42
C ASN A 88 7.87 5.49 24.90
N PRO A 89 6.73 5.21 24.21
CA PRO A 89 6.61 5.30 22.75
C PRO A 89 6.98 6.65 22.14
N SER A 90 6.78 7.75 22.89
CA SER A 90 7.19 9.10 22.47
C SER A 90 8.71 9.31 22.43
N THR A 91 9.52 8.31 22.81
CA THR A 91 10.98 8.40 22.90
C THR A 91 11.67 7.31 22.08
N GLY A 92 12.84 7.63 21.52
CA GLY A 92 13.63 6.69 20.72
C GLY A 92 13.42 6.83 19.22
N GLY A 93 13.92 5.85 18.46
CA GLY A 93 13.77 5.78 17.01
C GLY A 93 12.47 5.09 16.60
N ARG A 94 12.20 5.12 15.29
CA ARG A 94 11.13 4.37 14.64
C ARG A 94 11.70 3.16 13.91
N GLN A 95 10.91 2.10 13.81
CA GLN A 95 11.23 0.89 13.07
C GLN A 95 10.00 0.39 12.31
N THR A 96 10.23 -0.53 11.39
CA THR A 96 9.15 -1.13 10.60
C THR A 96 8.45 -2.26 11.37
N ASN A 97 7.20 -2.54 11.02
CA ASN A 97 6.51 -3.77 11.38
C ASN A 97 5.69 -4.28 10.20
N LEU A 98 5.90 -5.51 9.79
CA LEU A 98 5.10 -6.17 8.76
C LEU A 98 3.76 -6.63 9.36
N HIS A 99 2.67 -5.98 8.96
CA HIS A 99 1.32 -6.26 9.44
C HIS A 99 0.59 -7.34 8.62
N SER A 100 1.01 -7.56 7.38
CA SER A 100 0.49 -8.65 6.56
C SER A 100 1.41 -8.94 5.38
N LEU A 101 1.43 -10.19 4.96
CA LEU A 101 2.03 -10.65 3.72
C LEU A 101 1.23 -11.83 3.21
N LEU A 102 0.64 -11.65 2.04
CA LEU A 102 -0.23 -12.62 1.40
C LEU A 102 0.16 -12.76 -0.07
N THR A 103 0.16 -14.00 -0.56
CA THR A 103 0.52 -14.38 -1.94
C THR A 103 -0.66 -15.07 -2.60
N GLY A 104 -0.81 -14.89 -3.91
CA GLY A 104 -1.89 -15.55 -4.65
C GLY A 104 -3.14 -14.70 -4.86
N PHE A 105 -3.02 -13.37 -4.77
CA PHE A 105 -4.11 -12.50 -5.22
C PHE A 105 -4.28 -12.61 -6.73
N THR A 106 -5.52 -12.68 -7.21
CA THR A 106 -5.82 -12.76 -8.65
C THR A 106 -6.77 -11.64 -9.07
N PRO A 107 -6.62 -11.05 -10.27
CA PRO A 107 -7.59 -10.10 -10.79
C PRO A 107 -8.99 -10.70 -10.85
N SER A 108 -9.99 -9.96 -10.37
CA SER A 108 -11.39 -10.36 -10.56
C SER A 108 -11.69 -10.53 -12.04
N THR A 109 -12.43 -11.59 -12.38
CA THR A 109 -12.91 -11.83 -13.75
C THR A 109 -14.12 -10.97 -14.11
N THR A 110 -14.68 -10.26 -13.12
CA THR A 110 -15.83 -9.38 -13.31
C THR A 110 -15.35 -7.94 -13.42
N ASN A 111 -15.63 -7.31 -14.55
CA ASN A 111 -15.45 -5.87 -14.68
C ASN A 111 -16.39 -5.14 -13.73
N PRO A 112 -15.93 -4.09 -13.05
CA PRO A 112 -16.80 -3.24 -12.25
C PRO A 112 -17.82 -2.52 -13.14
N GLU A 113 -18.88 -2.02 -12.51
CA GLU A 113 -19.71 -0.98 -13.10
C GLU A 113 -18.87 0.28 -13.38
N GLU A 114 -19.38 1.18 -14.24
CA GLU A 114 -18.66 2.39 -14.62
C GLU A 114 -18.22 3.21 -13.39
N GLY A 115 -16.92 3.49 -13.28
CA GLY A 115 -16.32 4.18 -12.14
C GLY A 115 -16.05 3.32 -10.90
N GLY A 116 -16.27 2.01 -10.96
CA GLY A 116 -15.96 1.09 -9.87
C GLY A 116 -14.51 0.60 -9.86
N ILE A 117 -14.20 -0.29 -8.91
CA ILE A 117 -12.86 -0.81 -8.65
C ILE A 117 -12.70 -2.19 -9.30
N TYR A 118 -11.63 -2.37 -10.08
CA TYR A 118 -11.14 -3.68 -10.50
C TYR A 118 -10.51 -4.37 -9.30
N THR A 119 -11.29 -5.15 -8.56
CA THR A 119 -10.85 -5.79 -7.33
C THR A 119 -9.90 -6.95 -7.59
N LEU A 120 -9.01 -7.19 -6.64
CA LEU A 120 -8.25 -8.43 -6.55
C LEU A 120 -8.96 -9.39 -5.59
N THR A 121 -9.14 -10.63 -6.04
CA THR A 121 -9.64 -11.72 -5.21
C THR A 121 -8.52 -12.17 -4.26
N PRO A 122 -8.74 -12.19 -2.94
CA PRO A 122 -7.73 -12.63 -2.00
C PRO A 122 -7.49 -14.15 -2.09
N PRO A 123 -6.27 -14.62 -1.78
CA PRO A 123 -5.98 -16.05 -1.70
C PRO A 123 -6.75 -16.70 -0.53
N SER A 124 -7.00 -18.01 -0.59
CA SER A 124 -7.67 -18.73 0.51
C SER A 124 -6.95 -18.56 1.86
N SER A 125 -5.62 -18.44 1.80
CA SER A 125 -4.74 -18.24 2.95
C SER A 125 -5.08 -17.00 3.78
N SER A 126 -5.78 -16.01 3.20
CA SER A 126 -6.25 -14.83 3.93
C SER A 126 -7.34 -15.13 4.96
N SER A 127 -7.98 -16.31 4.87
CA SER A 127 -9.15 -16.66 5.69
C SER A 127 -9.07 -18.03 6.36
N ASP A 128 -8.22 -18.95 5.89
CA ASP A 128 -8.10 -20.31 6.43
C ASP A 128 -7.02 -20.47 7.52
N GLY A 129 -6.29 -19.39 7.83
CA GLY A 129 -5.23 -19.38 8.85
C GLY A 129 -3.85 -19.85 8.36
N SER A 130 -3.68 -20.14 7.07
CA SER A 130 -2.41 -20.59 6.48
C SER A 130 -1.50 -19.45 5.98
N ALA A 131 -1.90 -18.19 6.11
CA ALA A 131 -1.08 -17.05 5.74
C ALA A 131 0.29 -17.03 6.44
N VAL A 132 1.35 -16.73 5.68
CA VAL A 132 2.73 -16.61 6.20
C VAL A 132 2.81 -15.49 7.24
N VAL A 133 2.18 -14.35 6.94
CA VAL A 133 1.94 -13.26 7.88
C VAL A 133 0.47 -12.85 7.74
N PRO A 134 -0.43 -13.35 8.60
CA PRO A 134 -1.84 -13.00 8.55
C PRO A 134 -2.02 -11.50 8.77
N TYR A 135 -3.13 -10.95 8.30
CA TYR A 135 -3.47 -9.56 8.53
C TYR A 135 -3.64 -9.27 10.02
N VAL A 136 -2.90 -8.28 10.52
CA VAL A 136 -3.11 -7.68 11.83
C VAL A 136 -3.45 -6.22 11.64
N GLY A 137 -4.62 -5.79 12.14
CA GLY A 137 -5.07 -4.40 12.02
C GLY A 137 -4.11 -3.40 12.72
N PRO A 138 -4.01 -2.16 12.20
CA PRO A 138 -3.37 -1.05 12.88
C PRO A 138 -3.82 -0.88 14.33
N ALA A 139 -2.86 -0.85 15.25
CA ALA A 139 -3.10 -0.62 16.67
C ALA A 139 -1.93 0.17 17.30
N PRO A 140 -1.58 1.35 16.76
CA PRO A 140 -0.48 2.15 17.30
C PRO A 140 -0.74 2.49 18.78
N PRO A 141 0.31 2.53 19.62
CA PRO A 141 0.17 2.92 21.02
C PRO A 141 -0.22 4.40 21.12
N ALA A 142 -0.95 4.77 22.18
CA ALA A 142 -1.20 6.16 22.46
C ALA A 142 0.11 6.88 22.79
N GLU A 143 0.34 8.01 22.13
CA GLU A 143 1.54 8.86 22.29
C GLU A 143 1.14 10.26 22.74
N ASN A 144 2.03 10.93 23.48
CA ASN A 144 1.88 12.33 23.84
C ASN A 144 3.15 13.11 23.44
N PRO A 145 3.08 14.03 22.44
CA PRO A 145 1.91 14.33 21.61
C PRO A 145 1.51 13.13 20.72
N PRO A 146 0.26 13.08 20.21
CA PRO A 146 -0.17 12.02 19.30
C PRO A 146 0.72 11.94 18.06
N TYR A 147 1.08 10.72 17.68
CA TYR A 147 1.92 10.45 16.51
C TYR A 147 1.18 9.51 15.53
N PRO A 148 0.92 9.94 14.29
CA PRO A 148 0.30 9.07 13.28
C PRO A 148 1.31 8.06 12.75
N HIS A 149 0.97 6.78 12.81
CA HIS A 149 1.73 5.73 12.15
C HIS A 149 1.31 5.62 10.68
N ARG A 150 2.28 5.60 9.76
CA ARG A 150 2.05 5.40 8.33
C ARG A 150 2.06 3.90 8.02
N TYR A 151 0.96 3.42 7.45
CA TYR A 151 0.80 2.06 6.97
C TYR A 151 0.92 2.03 5.45
N VAL A 152 2.05 1.54 4.95
CA VAL A 152 2.35 1.46 3.52
C VAL A 152 1.90 0.11 2.99
N SER A 153 1.10 0.15 1.95
CA SER A 153 0.63 -1.02 1.22
C SER A 153 1.34 -1.11 -0.12
N LEU A 154 1.92 -2.28 -0.40
CA LEU A 154 2.65 -2.55 -1.63
C LEU A 154 2.06 -3.78 -2.31
N LEU A 155 1.86 -3.69 -3.62
CA LEU A 155 1.44 -4.78 -4.47
C LEU A 155 2.55 -5.12 -5.47
N TYR A 156 2.94 -6.38 -5.53
CA TYR A 156 3.92 -6.90 -6.47
C TYR A 156 3.26 -7.90 -7.40
N GLU A 157 3.55 -7.82 -8.69
CA GLU A 157 3.20 -8.90 -9.62
C GLU A 157 4.13 -10.10 -9.38
N THR A 158 3.56 -11.30 -9.42
CA THR A 158 4.27 -12.56 -9.22
C THR A 158 3.81 -13.60 -10.23
N GLU A 159 4.64 -14.60 -10.46
CA GLU A 159 4.24 -15.78 -11.24
C GLU A 159 3.11 -16.57 -10.54
N ASP A 160 2.39 -17.37 -11.31
CA ASP A 160 1.42 -18.30 -10.74
C ASP A 160 2.11 -19.30 -9.80
N GLY A 161 1.47 -19.60 -8.66
CA GLY A 161 2.04 -20.47 -7.63
C GLY A 161 3.27 -19.90 -6.91
N PHE A 162 3.59 -18.60 -7.04
CA PHE A 162 4.64 -17.98 -6.22
C PHE A 162 4.30 -18.07 -4.73
N MET A 163 5.24 -18.59 -3.94
CA MET A 163 5.07 -18.80 -2.50
C MET A 163 6.22 -18.20 -1.72
N VAL A 164 5.91 -17.66 -0.55
CA VAL A 164 6.89 -17.19 0.43
C VAL A 164 6.92 -18.15 1.61
N GLN A 165 8.12 -18.53 2.05
CA GLN A 165 8.32 -19.32 3.26
C GLN A 165 8.54 -18.40 4.46
N ARG A 166 8.16 -18.85 5.66
CA ARG A 166 8.23 -18.04 6.88
C ARG A 166 9.66 -17.58 7.18
N GLU A 167 10.66 -18.41 6.87
CA GLU A 167 12.08 -18.16 7.06
C GLU A 167 12.61 -17.08 6.08
N GLN A 168 11.93 -16.86 4.96
CA GLN A 168 12.25 -15.79 4.02
C GLN A 168 11.81 -14.42 4.55
N VAL A 169 10.71 -14.37 5.30
CA VAL A 169 10.22 -13.13 5.93
C VAL A 169 11.10 -12.67 7.10
N GLY A 170 11.60 -13.60 7.91
CA GLY A 170 12.37 -13.24 9.10
C GLY A 170 11.52 -12.64 10.22
N GLN A 171 11.92 -11.54 10.83
CA GLN A 171 11.10 -10.87 11.85
C GLN A 171 10.11 -9.89 11.21
N THR A 172 8.90 -9.78 11.76
CA THR A 172 7.94 -8.76 11.32
C THR A 172 8.28 -7.40 11.91
N LEU A 173 8.65 -7.33 13.19
CA LEU A 173 9.19 -6.12 13.81
C LEU A 173 10.64 -5.92 13.35
N GLY A 174 10.96 -4.71 12.91
CA GLY A 174 12.21 -4.42 12.20
C GLY A 174 12.30 -5.07 10.82
N PHE A 175 11.15 -5.36 10.18
CA PHE A 175 11.11 -5.95 8.84
C PHE A 175 11.91 -5.14 7.81
N ASP A 176 12.89 -5.80 7.20
CA ASP A 176 13.71 -5.22 6.13
C ASP A 176 13.11 -5.56 4.77
N LEU A 177 12.38 -4.60 4.19
CA LEU A 177 11.74 -4.76 2.89
C LEU A 177 12.74 -5.03 1.77
N SER A 178 13.90 -4.35 1.78
CA SER A 178 14.88 -4.48 0.70
C SER A 178 15.51 -5.87 0.71
N LEU A 179 15.92 -6.33 1.89
CA LEU A 179 16.45 -7.68 2.07
C LEU A 179 15.41 -8.75 1.72
N PHE A 180 14.14 -8.53 2.10
CA PHE A 180 13.06 -9.45 1.76
C PHE A 180 12.87 -9.56 0.24
N VAL A 181 12.70 -8.43 -0.44
CA VAL A 181 12.50 -8.36 -1.90
C VAL A 181 13.64 -9.05 -2.64
N GLU A 182 14.90 -8.77 -2.25
CA GLU A 182 16.07 -9.44 -2.82
C GLU A 182 16.03 -10.95 -2.58
N LYS A 183 15.75 -11.38 -1.34
CA LYS A 183 15.76 -12.79 -0.94
C LYS A 183 14.71 -13.64 -1.63
N VAL A 184 13.54 -13.06 -1.93
CA VAL A 184 12.45 -13.77 -2.61
C VAL A 184 12.40 -13.50 -4.13
N GLY A 185 13.31 -12.67 -4.64
CA GLY A 185 13.42 -12.36 -6.07
C GLY A 185 12.25 -11.55 -6.61
N LEU A 186 11.63 -10.69 -5.79
CA LEU A 186 10.58 -9.79 -6.26
C LEU A 186 11.17 -8.66 -7.12
N GLY A 187 10.41 -8.22 -8.11
CA GLY A 187 10.71 -7.00 -8.87
C GLY A 187 10.34 -5.73 -8.09
N THR A 188 10.04 -4.65 -8.81
CA THR A 188 9.45 -3.45 -8.23
C THR A 188 7.95 -3.63 -7.98
N PRO A 189 7.38 -2.99 -6.95
CA PRO A 189 5.93 -3.00 -6.77
C PRO A 189 5.24 -2.30 -7.95
N VAL A 190 4.08 -2.82 -8.34
CA VAL A 190 3.28 -2.32 -9.47
C VAL A 190 2.24 -1.29 -9.05
N ARG A 191 1.83 -1.31 -7.78
CA ARG A 191 0.87 -0.37 -7.17
C ARG A 191 1.23 -0.17 -5.69
N ALA A 192 0.94 1.01 -5.16
CA ALA A 192 1.05 1.28 -3.73
C ALA A 192 -0.07 2.19 -3.24
N GLY A 193 -0.21 2.26 -1.93
CA GLY A 193 -1.01 3.26 -1.24
C GLY A 193 -0.58 3.33 0.21
N TYR A 194 -0.85 4.43 0.90
CA TYR A 194 -0.64 4.48 2.34
C TYR A 194 -1.71 5.31 3.03
N PHE A 195 -1.91 5.02 4.31
CA PHE A 195 -2.83 5.72 5.19
C PHE A 195 -2.21 5.86 6.58
N ASN A 196 -2.83 6.69 7.42
CA ASN A 196 -2.37 6.99 8.76
C ASN A 196 -3.37 6.50 9.80
N VAL A 197 -2.88 5.93 10.90
CA VAL A 197 -3.70 5.65 12.10
C VAL A 197 -2.96 6.21 13.31
N THR A 198 -3.69 6.83 14.23
CA THR A 198 -3.13 7.41 15.46
C THR A 198 -3.60 6.63 16.68
N GLY A 199 -2.73 6.58 17.70
CA GLY A 199 -2.89 5.84 18.94
C GLY A 199 -3.92 6.37 19.92
#